data_AF-A0A951AYN3-F1
#
_entry.id   AF-A0A951AYN3-F1
#
_cell.length_a   1.000
_cell.length_b   1.000
_cell.length_c   1.000
_cell.angle_alpha   90.00
_cell.angle_beta   90.00
_cell.angle_gamma   90.00
#
_symmetry.space_group_name_H-M   'P 1'
#
loop_
_entity.id
_entity.type
_entity.pdbx_description
1 polymer ?
#
loop_
_entity_poly.entity_id
_entity_poly.type
_entity_poly.pdbx_seq_one_letter_code
_entity_poly.pdbx_strand_id
1 'polypeptide(L)'
;MRMPVPTSGQVLTDRQAATPPDAATDALEDLIAELKVCIDGLEQALRRAEQLRQQRRSGQPWLDIVSKETRPLIVERITHALESLTTTGSRWRREQACALLAEGVSINRIAALFGVTRQRISTLVRKHNGNL
;
A
#
# COMPACT_ATOMS: atom_id res chain seq x y z
N MET A 1 -69.03 8.43 17.33
CA MET A 1 -68.41 7.10 17.49
C MET A 1 -67.68 6.78 16.19
N ARG A 2 -66.36 7.00 16.14
CA ARG A 2 -65.54 6.93 14.91
C ARG A 2 -64.24 6.17 15.21
N MET A 3 -64.16 4.94 14.74
CA MET A 3 -62.97 4.11 14.43
C MET A 3 -63.52 3.03 13.47
N PRO A 4 -62.81 2.58 12.41
CA PRO A 4 -61.44 2.01 12.42
C PRO A 4 -60.60 2.53 11.22
N VAL A 5 -59.36 2.15 10.87
CA VAL A 5 -58.50 0.95 10.97
C VAL A 5 -57.03 1.44 10.83
N PRO A 6 -55.99 0.81 11.42
CA PRO A 6 -54.61 1.06 11.03
C PRO A 6 -54.21 0.12 9.88
N THR A 7 -53.62 0.65 8.79
CA THR A 7 -53.01 -0.17 7.75
C THR A 7 -51.56 0.25 7.52
N SER A 8 -50.71 -0.73 7.83
CA SER A 8 -49.31 -0.95 7.45
C SER A 8 -48.75 -0.13 6.29
N GLY A 9 -47.52 0.35 6.47
CA GLY A 9 -46.71 0.77 5.33
C GLY A 9 -45.38 1.37 5.74
N GLN A 10 -44.34 0.55 5.63
CA GLN A 10 -42.94 0.95 5.44
C GLN A 10 -42.17 1.42 6.67
N VAL A 11 -41.68 0.39 7.37
CA VAL A 11 -40.31 0.38 7.88
C VAL A 11 -39.39 0.80 6.73
N LEU A 12 -38.80 2.00 6.82
CA LEU A 12 -37.63 2.39 6.01
C LEU A 12 -36.41 1.68 6.62
N THR A 13 -36.41 0.35 6.54
CA THR A 13 -35.17 -0.40 6.52
C THR A 13 -34.76 -0.48 5.06
N ASP A 14 -33.45 -0.33 4.86
CA ASP A 14 -32.73 -0.68 3.64
C ASP A 14 -32.50 0.44 2.62
N ARG A 15 -31.41 1.19 2.84
CA ARG A 15 -30.25 1.10 1.94
C ARG A 15 -29.01 1.69 2.63
N GLN A 16 -28.52 1.01 3.66
CA GLN A 16 -27.05 0.94 3.76
C GLN A 16 -26.67 0.09 2.55
N ALA A 17 -26.53 0.74 1.39
CA ALA A 17 -25.81 0.15 0.29
C ALA A 17 -24.46 -0.21 0.90
N ALA A 18 -24.23 -1.50 1.13
CA ALA A 18 -22.89 -1.98 1.42
C ALA A 18 -22.04 -1.37 0.31
N THR A 19 -21.20 -0.40 0.69
CA THR A 19 -20.28 0.22 -0.26
C THR A 19 -19.57 -0.95 -0.91
N PRO A 20 -19.68 -1.14 -2.24
CA PRO A 20 -18.99 -2.23 -2.90
C PRO A 20 -17.52 -2.15 -2.45
N PRO A 21 -16.88 -3.31 -2.17
CA PRO A 21 -15.52 -3.33 -1.64
C PRO A 21 -14.65 -2.34 -2.40
N ASP A 22 -14.19 -1.31 -1.68
CA ASP A 22 -13.44 -0.23 -2.28
C ASP A 22 -12.04 -0.76 -2.54
N ALA A 23 -11.75 -1.12 -3.79
CA ALA A 23 -10.46 -1.62 -4.22
C ALA A 23 -9.30 -0.69 -3.83
N ALA A 24 -9.57 0.62 -3.66
CA ALA A 24 -8.61 1.56 -3.12
C ALA A 24 -8.37 1.31 -1.62
N THR A 25 -9.41 1.16 -0.81
CA THR A 25 -9.30 0.77 0.61
C THR A 25 -8.52 -0.54 0.77
N ASP A 26 -8.85 -1.59 0.00
CA ASP A 26 -8.11 -2.87 0.07
C ASP A 26 -6.63 -2.70 -0.31
N ALA A 27 -6.34 -1.91 -1.35
CA ALA A 27 -4.97 -1.62 -1.75
C ALA A 27 -4.20 -0.78 -0.73
N LEU A 28 -4.91 0.07 0.03
CA LEU A 28 -4.32 0.85 1.11
C LEU A 28 -4.00 -0.04 2.32
N GLU A 29 -4.90 -0.94 2.71
CA GLU A 29 -4.65 -1.89 3.80
C GLU A 29 -3.47 -2.81 3.49
N ASP A 30 -3.38 -3.33 2.27
CA ASP A 30 -2.23 -4.12 1.83
C ASP A 30 -0.93 -3.31 1.87
N LEU A 31 -0.97 -2.03 1.47
CA LEU A 31 0.18 -1.13 1.59
C LEU A 31 0.58 -0.89 3.05
N ILE A 32 -0.38 -0.69 3.94
CA ILE A 32 -0.14 -0.50 5.37
C ILE A 32 0.50 -1.75 5.97
N ALA A 33 -0.03 -2.93 5.65
CA ALA A 33 0.52 -4.20 6.10
C ALA A 33 1.97 -4.39 5.62
N GLU A 34 2.23 -4.15 4.34
CA GLU A 34 3.56 -4.30 3.76
C GLU A 34 4.55 -3.26 4.32
N LEU A 35 4.11 -2.03 4.58
CA LEU A 35 4.93 -1.00 5.22
C LEU A 35 5.38 -1.44 6.62
N LYS A 36 4.50 -2.07 7.41
CA LYS A 36 4.85 -2.60 8.74
C LYS A 36 5.94 -3.68 8.62
N VAL A 37 5.77 -4.64 7.70
CA VAL A 37 6.77 -5.69 7.45
C VAL A 37 8.11 -5.09 7.02
N CYS A 38 8.10 -4.09 6.13
CA CYS A 38 9.30 -3.40 5.68
C CYS A 38 10.00 -2.65 6.83
N ILE A 39 9.24 -1.95 7.68
CA ILE A 39 9.77 -1.27 8.86
C ILE A 39 10.49 -2.27 9.76
N ASP A 40 9.83 -3.36 10.14
CA ASP A 40 10.41 -4.40 11.00
C ASP A 40 11.68 -5.01 10.38
N GLY A 41 11.67 -5.23 9.06
CA GLY A 41 12.81 -5.74 8.30
C GLY A 41 13.99 -4.77 8.26
N LEU A 42 13.72 -3.46 8.07
CA LEU A 42 14.74 -2.41 8.02
C LEU A 42 15.31 -2.11 9.39
N GLU A 43 14.53 -2.19 10.46
CA GLU A 43 15.04 -2.08 11.83
C GLU A 43 16.00 -3.23 12.16
N GLN A 44 15.68 -4.46 11.74
CA GLN A 44 16.59 -5.61 11.87
C GLN A 44 17.89 -5.38 11.08
N ALA A 45 17.79 -4.86 9.86
CA ALA A 45 18.95 -4.52 9.05
C ALA A 45 19.81 -3.42 9.70
N LEU A 46 19.18 -2.41 10.30
CA LEU A 46 19.87 -1.34 11.03
C LEU A 46 20.65 -1.90 12.23
N ARG A 47 20.00 -2.68 13.09
CA ARG A 47 20.65 -3.35 14.23
C ARG A 47 21.84 -4.19 13.77
N ARG A 48 21.70 -4.90 12.66
CA ARG A 48 22.79 -5.70 12.11
C ARG A 48 23.94 -4.83 11.60
N ALA A 49 23.64 -3.76 10.86
CA ALA A 49 24.65 -2.82 10.37
C ALA A 49 25.50 -2.23 11.50
N GLU A 50 24.87 -1.91 12.64
CA GLU A 50 25.57 -1.42 13.83
C GLU A 50 26.53 -2.46 14.42
N GLN A 51 26.13 -3.74 14.45
CA GLN A 51 27.01 -4.84 14.86
C GLN A 51 28.19 -5.00 13.91
N LEU A 52 27.96 -4.99 12.59
CA LEU A 52 29.02 -5.07 11.58
C LEU A 52 30.02 -3.92 11.74
N ARG A 53 29.51 -2.70 11.99
CA ARG A 53 30.35 -1.52 12.27
C ARG A 53 31.23 -1.74 13.51
N GLN A 54 30.69 -2.31 14.58
CA GLN A 54 31.45 -2.58 15.79
C GLN A 54 32.54 -3.65 15.58
N GLN A 55 32.20 -4.74 14.88
CA GLN A 55 33.15 -5.79 14.50
C GLN A 55 34.28 -5.26 13.63
N ARG A 56 33.96 -4.37 12.68
CA ARG A 56 34.97 -3.73 11.85
C ARG A 56 35.88 -2.82 12.67
N ARG A 57 35.32 -2.05 13.61
CA ARG A 57 36.09 -1.18 14.52
C ARG A 57 37.02 -1.95 15.44
N SER A 58 36.69 -3.21 15.79
CA SER A 58 37.59 -4.08 16.53
C SER A 58 38.67 -4.74 15.66
N GLY A 59 38.82 -4.34 14.41
CA GLY A 59 39.88 -4.80 13.51
C GLY A 59 39.55 -6.05 12.69
N GLN A 60 38.35 -6.61 12.78
CA GLN A 60 38.00 -7.80 12.00
C GLN A 60 37.95 -7.49 10.49
N PRO A 61 38.44 -8.39 9.62
CA PRO A 61 38.34 -8.23 8.17
C PRO A 61 36.90 -8.47 7.69
N TRP A 62 36.51 -7.79 6.61
CA TRP A 62 35.13 -7.86 6.11
C TRP A 62 34.69 -9.26 5.73
N LEU A 63 35.56 -10.04 5.09
CA LEU A 63 35.24 -11.40 4.69
C LEU A 63 34.81 -12.25 5.89
N ASP A 64 35.51 -12.18 7.01
CA ASP A 64 35.17 -12.92 8.23
C ASP A 64 33.87 -12.43 8.87
N ILE A 65 33.64 -11.12 8.84
CA ILE A 65 32.46 -10.47 9.40
C ILE A 65 31.19 -10.91 8.65
N VAL A 66 31.20 -10.77 7.32
CA VAL A 66 30.02 -11.05 6.47
C VAL A 66 29.79 -12.54 6.28
N SER A 67 30.85 -13.37 6.27
CA SER A 67 30.69 -14.83 6.18
C SER A 67 30.01 -15.44 7.42
N LYS A 68 30.03 -14.73 8.55
CA LYS A 68 29.38 -15.15 9.81
C LYS A 68 28.03 -14.47 10.02
N GLU A 69 27.54 -13.73 9.03
CA GLU A 69 26.24 -13.08 9.11
C GLU A 69 25.10 -14.10 9.07
N THR A 70 24.24 -14.05 10.08
CA THR A 70 23.02 -14.86 10.12
C THR A 70 22.03 -14.32 9.10
N ARG A 71 21.45 -15.22 8.30
CA ARG A 71 20.42 -14.88 7.33
C ARG A 71 19.12 -14.40 8.01
N PRO A 72 18.32 -13.56 7.32
CA PRO A 72 18.63 -12.92 6.04
C PRO A 72 19.62 -11.77 6.19
N LEU A 73 20.52 -11.67 5.20
CA LEU A 73 21.57 -10.66 5.13
C LEU A 73 20.97 -9.25 5.05
N ILE A 74 21.72 -8.22 5.47
CA ILE A 74 21.30 -6.81 5.30
C ILE A 74 20.88 -6.53 3.84
N VAL A 75 21.67 -7.01 2.87
CA VAL A 75 21.41 -6.79 1.44
C VAL A 75 20.11 -7.48 0.98
N GLU A 76 19.81 -8.67 1.52
CA GLU A 76 18.56 -9.39 1.20
C GLU A 76 17.35 -8.63 1.77
N ARG A 77 17.47 -8.10 2.99
CA ARG A 77 16.40 -7.32 3.63
C ARG A 77 16.10 -6.01 2.89
N ILE A 78 17.14 -5.30 2.46
CA ILE A 78 16.98 -4.07 1.67
C ILE A 78 16.34 -4.39 0.31
N THR A 79 16.81 -5.44 -0.35
CA THR A 79 16.28 -5.86 -1.65
C THR A 79 14.80 -6.22 -1.54
N HIS A 80 14.44 -7.06 -0.56
CA HIS A 80 13.06 -7.42 -0.29
C HIS A 80 12.18 -6.20 -0.02
N ALA A 81 12.62 -5.26 0.83
CA ALA A 81 11.85 -4.05 1.11
C ALA A 81 11.62 -3.21 -0.16
N LEU A 82 12.63 -3.05 -1.01
CA LEU A 82 12.49 -2.31 -2.28
C LEU A 82 11.52 -2.99 -3.25
N GLU A 83 11.59 -4.31 -3.38
CA GLU A 83 10.72 -5.11 -4.25
C GLU A 83 9.25 -5.06 -3.78
N SER A 84 9.03 -5.29 -2.48
CA SER A 84 7.72 -5.20 -1.84
C SER A 84 7.09 -3.82 -2.02
N LEU A 85 7.81 -2.76 -1.67
CA LEU A 85 7.29 -1.38 -1.76
C LEU A 85 7.02 -0.96 -3.21
N THR A 86 7.84 -1.43 -4.15
CA THR A 86 7.59 -1.19 -5.58
C THR A 86 6.29 -1.83 -6.03
N THR A 87 6.03 -3.07 -5.59
CA THR A 87 4.85 -3.85 -5.97
C THR A 87 3.59 -3.25 -5.36
N THR A 88 3.53 -3.14 -4.03
CA THR A 88 2.33 -2.70 -3.31
C THR A 88 2.05 -1.21 -3.55
N GLY A 89 3.10 -0.38 -3.60
CA GLY A 89 2.96 1.04 -3.94
C GLY A 89 2.51 1.29 -5.39
N SER A 90 2.82 0.40 -6.33
CA SER A 90 2.30 0.50 -7.69
C SER A 90 0.83 0.11 -7.79
N ARG A 91 0.37 -0.84 -6.97
CA ARG A 91 -1.05 -1.16 -6.84
C ARG A 91 -1.82 0.00 -6.22
N TRP A 92 -1.40 0.50 -5.06
CA TRP A 92 -2.04 1.62 -4.39
C TRP A 92 -2.21 2.85 -5.30
N ARG A 93 -1.14 3.30 -5.98
CA ARG A 93 -1.23 4.45 -6.90
C ARG A 93 -2.27 4.27 -8.01
N ARG A 94 -2.49 3.03 -8.47
CA ARG A 94 -3.48 2.76 -9.50
C ARG A 94 -4.89 2.84 -8.94
N GLU A 95 -5.14 2.15 -7.83
CA GLU A 95 -6.48 2.10 -7.24
C GLU A 95 -6.91 3.48 -6.72
N GLN A 96 -6.00 4.23 -6.09
CA GLN A 96 -6.24 5.61 -5.68
C GLN A 96 -6.57 6.52 -6.87
N ALA A 97 -5.84 6.40 -7.98
CA ALA A 97 -6.12 7.20 -9.18
C ALA A 97 -7.49 6.85 -9.81
N CYS A 98 -7.89 5.58 -9.77
CA CYS A 98 -9.19 5.13 -10.28
C CYS A 98 -10.34 5.61 -9.38
N ALA A 99 -10.18 5.51 -8.06
CA ALA A 99 -11.16 6.04 -7.09
C ALA A 99 -11.38 7.55 -7.28
N LEU A 100 -10.30 8.33 -7.37
CA LEU A 100 -10.40 9.77 -7.60
C LEU A 100 -11.08 10.13 -8.93
N LEU A 101 -10.89 9.33 -9.98
CA LEU A 101 -11.60 9.52 -11.25
C LEU A 101 -13.09 9.21 -11.13
N ALA A 102 -13.44 8.14 -10.41
CA ALA A 102 -14.84 7.79 -10.13
C ALA A 102 -15.55 8.88 -9.32
N GLU A 103 -14.81 9.59 -8.46
CA GLU A 103 -15.27 10.79 -7.74
C GLU A 103 -15.32 12.08 -8.60
N GLY A 104 -14.96 12.00 -9.88
CA GLY A 104 -15.00 13.13 -10.81
C GLY A 104 -13.77 14.04 -10.80
N VAL A 105 -12.69 13.66 -10.11
CA VAL A 105 -11.44 14.42 -10.11
C VAL A 105 -10.75 14.29 -11.46
N SER A 106 -10.43 15.42 -12.10
CA SER A 106 -9.78 15.40 -13.42
C SER A 106 -8.36 14.80 -13.38
N ILE A 107 -7.95 14.15 -14.47
CA ILE A 107 -6.59 13.60 -14.66
C ILE A 107 -5.50 14.65 -14.37
N ASN A 108 -5.71 15.91 -14.77
CA ASN A 108 -4.75 16.98 -14.54
C ASN A 108 -4.58 17.28 -13.04
N ARG A 109 -5.67 17.27 -12.28
CA ARG A 109 -5.62 17.48 -10.83
C ARG A 109 -4.97 16.30 -10.12
N ILE A 110 -5.27 15.07 -10.54
CA ILE A 110 -4.63 13.85 -9.99
C ILE A 110 -3.12 13.88 -10.27
N ALA A 111 -2.70 14.23 -11.49
CA ALA A 111 -1.29 14.34 -11.86
C ALA A 111 -0.55 15.33 -10.96
N ALA A 112 -1.15 16.50 -10.71
CA ALA A 112 -0.61 17.50 -9.79
C ALA A 112 -0.53 16.97 -8.34
N LEU A 113 -1.57 16.31 -7.83
CA LEU A 113 -1.59 15.72 -6.49
C LEU A 113 -0.50 14.64 -6.30
N PHE A 114 -0.27 13.83 -7.34
CA PHE A 114 0.69 12.73 -7.30
C PHE A 114 2.12 13.18 -7.60
N GLY A 115 2.32 14.45 -7.99
CA GLY A 115 3.63 14.96 -8.42
C GLY A 115 4.16 14.27 -9.69
N VAL A 116 3.27 13.81 -10.57
CA VAL A 116 3.63 13.11 -11.82
C VAL A 116 3.01 13.78 -13.04
N THR A 117 3.45 13.39 -14.23
CA THR A 117 2.88 13.90 -15.48
C THR A 117 1.48 13.34 -15.74
N ARG A 118 0.68 14.07 -16.52
CA ARG A 118 -0.65 13.63 -17.01
C ARG A 118 -0.57 12.25 -17.68
N GLN A 119 0.44 12.04 -18.52
CA GLN A 119 0.65 10.78 -19.24
C GLN A 119 0.78 9.59 -18.28
N ARG A 120 1.48 9.78 -17.15
CA ARG A 120 1.67 8.73 -16.16
C ARG A 120 0.35 8.31 -15.51
N ILE A 121 -0.51 9.26 -15.19
CA ILE A 121 -1.87 8.97 -14.70
C ILE A 121 -2.71 8.26 -15.77
N SER A 122 -2.69 8.74 -17.02
CA SER A 122 -3.42 8.09 -18.12
C SER A 122 -2.96 6.63 -18.35
N THR A 123 -1.67 6.33 -18.19
CA THR A 123 -1.16 4.96 -18.28
C THR A 123 -1.61 4.09 -17.09
N LEU A 124 -1.62 4.62 -15.87
CA LEU A 124 -2.07 3.89 -14.68
C LEU A 124 -3.52 3.42 -14.84
N VAL A 125 -4.39 4.33 -15.26
CA VAL A 125 -5.84 4.09 -15.41
C VAL A 125 -6.12 3.12 -16.56
N ARG A 126 -5.42 3.26 -17.70
CA ARG A 126 -5.58 2.34 -18.83
C ARG A 126 -5.24 0.90 -18.45
N LYS A 127 -4.19 0.70 -17.65
CA LYS A 127 -3.78 -0.64 -17.19
C LYS A 127 -4.79 -1.29 -16.24
N HIS A 128 -5.56 -0.49 -15.50
CA HIS A 128 -6.67 -0.98 -14.67
C HIS A 128 -7.82 -1.48 -15.54
N ASN A 129 -8.27 -0.67 -16.51
CA ASN A 129 -9.41 -1.00 -17.37
C ASN A 129 -9.13 -2.13 -18.38
N GLY A 130 -7.87 -2.41 -18.70
CA GLY A 130 -7.47 -3.49 -19.62
C GLY A 130 -7.24 -4.84 -18.96
N ASN A 131 -7.44 -4.96 -17.64
CA ASN A 131 -7.28 -6.18 -16.84
C ASN A 131 -8.64 -6.76 -16.38
N LEU A 132 -9.75 -6.37 -17.03
CA LEU A 132 -11.09 -6.95 -16.85
C LEU A 132 -11.36 -7.99 -17.94
#